data_AF-A0A7Y8A625-F1
#
_entry.id   AF-A0A7Y8A625-F1
#
_cell.length_a   1.000
_cell.length_b   1.000
_cell.length_c   1.000
_cell.angle_alpha   90.00
_cell.angle_beta   90.00
_cell.angle_gamma   90.00
#
_symmetry.space_group_name_H-M   'P 1'
#
loop_
_entity.id
_entity.type
_entity.pdbx_description
1 polymer ?
#
loop_
_entity_poly.entity_id
_entity_poly.type
_entity_poly.pdbx_seq_one_letter_code
_entity_poly.pdbx_strand_id
1 'polypeptide(L)'
;MDWLQFLSSVIGSIAWPAAVITLTCLMREPLAKLIPLIRTLKYKDVQIDLGEKIEAAKELVGAEAEAPSQADKDLLSSFRSIAEVDPRAAVLSAWLPVEAELSQVADKRNVPSRMPPMAKLRELHQERFIDLATYQKLVRLRDIRNTAAHLPEKAVSFDDAMNMAEMCQWAVGLLKQLNASLDTKLT
;
A
#
# COMPACT_ATOMS: atom_id res chain seq x y z
N MET A 1 -18.86 -68.30 -20.06
CA MET A 1 -18.44 -67.39 -18.97
C MET A 1 -19.53 -67.42 -17.93
N ASP A 2 -19.14 -67.64 -16.67
CA ASP A 2 -20.09 -67.65 -15.57
C ASP A 2 -20.67 -66.25 -15.34
N TRP A 3 -21.97 -66.18 -15.19
CA TRP A 3 -22.74 -64.96 -14.91
C TRP A 3 -22.15 -64.12 -13.75
N LEU A 4 -21.56 -64.80 -12.77
CA LEU A 4 -20.86 -64.20 -11.64
C LEU A 4 -19.59 -63.43 -12.05
N GLN A 5 -18.85 -63.91 -13.04
CA GLN A 5 -17.63 -63.24 -13.53
C GLN A 5 -17.96 -61.95 -14.29
N PHE A 6 -19.04 -61.95 -15.07
CA PHE A 6 -19.52 -60.74 -15.74
C PHE A 6 -19.90 -59.66 -14.72
N LEU A 7 -20.69 -60.03 -13.70
CA LEU A 7 -21.11 -59.08 -12.66
C LEU A 7 -19.91 -58.50 -11.87
N SER A 8 -18.92 -59.35 -11.52
CA SER A 8 -17.68 -58.89 -10.87
C SER A 8 -16.90 -57.89 -11.72
N SER A 9 -16.81 -58.10 -13.03
CA SER A 9 -16.07 -57.23 -13.95
C SER A 9 -16.72 -55.85 -14.13
N VAL A 10 -18.06 -55.81 -14.14
CA VAL A 10 -18.84 -54.57 -14.25
C VAL A 10 -18.77 -53.76 -12.95
N ILE A 11 -18.92 -54.42 -11.80
CA ILE A 11 -18.80 -53.76 -10.49
C ILE A 11 -17.38 -53.20 -10.29
N GLY A 12 -16.35 -53.98 -10.61
CA GLY A 12 -14.96 -53.52 -10.51
C GLY A 12 -14.66 -52.28 -11.37
N SER A 13 -15.25 -52.21 -12.58
CA SER A 13 -15.06 -51.08 -13.48
C SER A 13 -15.81 -49.81 -13.05
N ILE A 14 -16.97 -49.95 -12.38
CA ILE A 14 -17.82 -48.84 -11.91
C ILE A 14 -17.47 -48.42 -10.46
N ALA A 15 -16.78 -49.27 -9.71
CA ALA A 15 -16.38 -48.96 -8.34
C ALA A 15 -15.44 -47.75 -8.27
N TRP A 16 -14.47 -47.63 -9.18
CA TRP A 16 -13.50 -46.52 -9.16
C TRP A 16 -14.13 -45.16 -9.51
N PRO A 17 -14.94 -45.00 -10.58
CA PRO A 17 -15.57 -43.73 -10.90
C PRO A 17 -16.59 -43.33 -9.83
N ALA A 18 -17.35 -44.30 -9.32
CA ALA A 18 -18.27 -44.06 -8.21
C ALA A 18 -17.53 -43.57 -6.97
N ALA A 19 -16.43 -44.23 -6.57
CA ALA A 19 -15.61 -43.80 -5.44
C ALA A 19 -15.06 -42.38 -5.61
N VAL A 20 -14.57 -42.02 -6.79
CA VAL A 20 -14.05 -40.67 -7.06
C VAL A 20 -15.16 -39.61 -7.05
N ILE A 21 -16.33 -39.90 -7.61
CA ILE A 21 -17.48 -38.98 -7.56
C ILE A 21 -17.96 -38.81 -6.12
N THR A 22 -18.10 -39.90 -5.36
CA THR A 22 -18.50 -39.86 -3.96
C THR A 22 -17.51 -39.06 -3.13
N LEU A 23 -16.20 -39.30 -3.29
CA LEU A 23 -15.15 -38.57 -2.58
C LEU A 23 -15.17 -37.08 -2.96
N THR A 24 -15.29 -36.74 -4.24
CA THR A 24 -15.37 -35.35 -4.71
C THR A 24 -16.61 -34.64 -4.15
N CYS A 25 -17.77 -35.31 -4.17
CA CYS A 25 -19.01 -34.77 -3.61
C CYS A 25 -18.95 -34.59 -2.09
N LEU A 26 -18.24 -35.48 -1.37
CA LEU A 26 -18.06 -35.38 0.07
C LEU A 26 -17.06 -34.27 0.44
N MET A 27 -16.01 -34.08 -0.36
CA MET A 27 -14.96 -33.09 -0.11
C MET A 27 -15.29 -31.66 -0.60
N ARG A 28 -16.24 -31.49 -1.53
CA ARG A 28 -16.60 -30.15 -2.06
C ARG A 28 -17.04 -29.18 -0.96
N GLU A 29 -17.82 -29.66 0.00
CA GLU A 29 -18.36 -28.84 1.09
C GLU A 29 -17.28 -28.40 2.10
N PRO A 30 -16.44 -29.30 2.66
CA PRO A 30 -15.38 -28.88 3.56
C PRO A 30 -14.34 -27.99 2.85
N LEU A 31 -13.98 -28.26 1.59
CA LEU A 31 -13.06 -27.41 0.85
C LEU A 31 -13.63 -26.00 0.60
N ALA A 32 -14.91 -25.91 0.22
CA ALA A 32 -15.57 -24.61 0.02
C ALA A 32 -15.62 -23.77 1.30
N LYS A 33 -15.76 -24.42 2.47
CA LYS A 33 -15.73 -23.75 3.78
C LYS A 33 -14.35 -23.23 4.18
N LEU A 34 -13.26 -23.80 3.65
CA LEU A 34 -11.88 -23.37 3.95
C LEU A 34 -11.43 -22.18 3.08
N ILE A 35 -11.96 -22.03 1.86
CA ILE A 35 -11.66 -20.90 0.98
C ILE A 35 -11.80 -19.52 1.67
N PRO A 36 -12.92 -19.21 2.36
CA PRO A 36 -13.05 -17.93 3.05
C PRO A 36 -12.03 -17.77 4.18
N LEU A 37 -11.66 -18.85 4.90
CA LEU A 37 -10.68 -18.78 5.98
C LEU A 37 -9.29 -18.40 5.45
N ILE A 38 -8.85 -19.04 4.37
CA ILE A 38 -7.57 -18.72 3.69
C ILE A 38 -7.58 -17.27 3.21
N ARG A 39 -8.70 -16.79 2.66
CA ARG A 39 -8.84 -15.38 2.26
C ARG A 39 -8.71 -14.44 3.45
N THR A 40 -9.41 -14.72 4.57
CA THR A 40 -9.34 -13.88 5.77
C THR A 40 -7.95 -13.83 6.39
N LEU A 41 -7.23 -14.96 6.42
CA LEU A 41 -5.84 -14.99 6.89
C LEU A 41 -4.94 -14.15 5.98
N LYS A 42 -5.06 -14.33 4.66
CA LYS A 42 -4.28 -13.55 3.70
C LYS A 42 -4.55 -12.04 3.79
N TYR A 43 -5.81 -11.64 4.01
CA TYR A 43 -6.14 -10.22 4.24
C TYR A 43 -5.53 -9.69 5.54
N LYS A 44 -5.56 -10.49 6.61
CA LYS A 44 -4.98 -10.13 7.91
C LYS A 44 -3.46 -9.99 7.84
N ASP A 45 -2.77 -10.93 7.21
CA ASP A 45 -1.31 -10.87 7.04
C ASP A 45 -0.89 -9.64 6.24
N VAL A 46 -1.65 -9.32 5.19
CA VAL A 46 -1.43 -8.15 4.35
C VAL A 46 -1.71 -6.83 5.09
N GLN A 47 -2.76 -6.78 5.92
CA GLN A 47 -3.04 -5.63 6.80
C GLN A 47 -1.89 -5.40 7.78
N ILE A 48 -1.33 -6.49 8.34
CA ILE A 48 -0.17 -6.41 9.25
C ILE A 48 1.06 -5.85 8.53
N ASP A 49 1.37 -6.31 7.31
CA ASP A 49 2.51 -5.77 6.52
C ASP A 49 2.38 -4.26 6.23
N LEU A 50 1.16 -3.81 5.90
CA LEU A 50 0.93 -2.37 5.70
C LEU A 50 1.08 -1.59 7.02
N GLY A 51 0.48 -2.10 8.10
CA GLY A 51 0.58 -1.51 9.43
C GLY A 51 2.03 -1.39 9.92
N GLU A 52 2.84 -2.45 9.77
CA GLU A 52 4.26 -2.43 10.12
C GLU A 52 5.05 -1.38 9.31
N LYS A 53 4.74 -1.23 8.02
CA LYS A 53 5.38 -0.18 7.19
C LYS A 53 5.01 1.22 7.64
N ILE A 54 3.74 1.43 8.01
CA ILE A 54 3.24 2.70 8.53
C ILE A 54 3.88 3.02 9.88
N GLU A 55 3.89 2.08 10.83
CA GLU A 55 4.49 2.29 12.15
C GLU A 55 5.99 2.61 12.04
N ALA A 56 6.72 1.85 11.23
CA ALA A 56 8.13 2.15 11.02
C ALA A 56 8.38 3.45 10.22
N ALA A 57 7.40 3.95 9.46
CA ALA A 57 7.48 5.29 8.88
C ALA A 57 7.18 6.38 9.93
N LYS A 58 6.22 6.15 10.84
CA LYS A 58 5.94 7.06 11.96
C LYS A 58 7.14 7.23 12.88
N GLU A 59 7.86 6.17 13.20
CA GLU A 59 9.08 6.26 14.02
C GLU A 59 10.12 7.22 13.40
N LEU A 60 10.25 7.22 12.07
CA LEU A 60 11.18 8.10 11.36
C LEU A 60 10.67 9.54 11.25
N VAL A 61 9.35 9.74 11.19
CA VAL A 61 8.72 11.06 11.06
C VAL A 61 8.59 11.75 12.43
N GLY A 62 8.18 11.01 13.46
CA GLY A 62 7.86 11.52 14.80
C GLY A 62 9.05 12.08 15.58
N ALA A 63 10.28 11.76 15.19
CA ALA A 63 11.49 12.32 15.79
C ALA A 63 11.66 13.84 15.55
N GLU A 64 11.02 14.41 14.52
CA GLU A 64 11.25 15.80 14.08
C GLU A 64 9.97 16.60 13.78
N ALA A 65 8.77 16.12 14.17
CA ALA A 65 7.53 16.77 13.76
C ALA A 65 7.26 18.08 14.53
N GLU A 66 7.37 19.21 13.83
CA GLU A 66 6.84 20.50 14.25
C GLU A 66 5.33 20.57 13.99
N ALA A 67 4.60 21.34 14.81
CA ALA A 67 3.12 21.29 14.83
C ALA A 67 2.47 21.66 13.48
N PRO A 68 1.42 20.94 13.04
CA PRO A 68 0.77 21.17 11.75
C PRO A 68 0.08 22.54 11.65
N SER A 69 0.21 23.19 10.49
CA SER A 69 -0.40 24.48 10.16
C SER A 69 -1.93 24.38 10.03
N GLN A 70 -2.64 25.52 10.09
CA GLN A 70 -4.10 25.56 9.87
C GLN A 70 -4.49 25.06 8.47
N ALA A 71 -3.69 25.37 7.44
CA ALA A 71 -3.91 24.85 6.09
C ALA A 71 -3.77 23.31 6.01
N ASP A 72 -2.95 22.72 6.88
CA ASP A 72 -2.75 21.28 6.95
C ASP A 72 -3.99 20.60 7.57
N LYS A 73 -4.65 21.26 8.53
CA LYS A 73 -5.88 20.76 9.17
C LYS A 73 -7.06 20.69 8.19
N ASP A 74 -7.23 21.69 7.34
CA ASP A 74 -8.31 21.72 6.33
C ASP A 74 -8.12 20.61 5.28
N LEU A 75 -6.87 20.37 4.85
CA LEU A 75 -6.55 19.25 3.97
C LEU A 75 -6.83 17.89 4.63
N LEU A 76 -6.47 17.73 5.90
CA LEU A 76 -6.73 16.50 6.68
C LEU A 76 -8.23 16.21 6.77
N SER A 77 -9.06 17.25 6.94
CA SER A 77 -10.52 17.11 6.96
C SER A 77 -11.09 16.64 5.63
N SER A 78 -10.53 17.12 4.51
CA SER A 78 -10.92 16.69 3.17
C SER A 78 -10.45 15.26 2.87
N PHE A 79 -9.29 14.85 3.36
CA PHE A 79 -8.81 13.47 3.25
C PHE A 79 -9.66 12.49 4.06
N ARG A 80 -10.16 12.91 5.22
CA ARG A 80 -11.01 12.08 6.08
C ARG A 80 -12.26 11.58 5.35
N SER A 81 -12.94 12.46 4.61
CA SER A 81 -14.14 12.07 3.87
C SER A 81 -13.85 11.06 2.75
N ILE A 82 -12.68 11.14 2.12
CA ILE A 82 -12.22 10.13 1.15
C ILE A 82 -11.94 8.81 1.87
N ALA A 83 -11.27 8.85 3.03
CA ALA A 83 -10.93 7.66 3.80
C ALA A 83 -12.17 6.93 4.35
N GLU A 84 -13.25 7.64 4.65
CA GLU A 84 -14.52 7.04 5.07
C GLU A 84 -15.21 6.26 3.93
N VAL A 85 -14.98 6.66 2.67
CA VAL A 85 -15.58 6.02 1.49
C VAL A 85 -14.67 4.93 0.92
N ASP A 86 -13.40 5.24 0.68
CA ASP A 86 -12.38 4.32 0.17
C ASP A 86 -11.01 4.64 0.82
N PRO A 87 -10.64 3.90 1.89
CA PRO A 87 -9.35 4.06 2.57
C PRO A 87 -8.14 3.89 1.63
N ARG A 88 -8.24 2.99 0.63
CA ARG A 88 -7.16 2.75 -0.31
C ARG A 88 -6.99 3.95 -1.23
N ALA A 89 -8.07 4.50 -1.76
CA ALA A 89 -8.02 5.73 -2.56
C ALA A 89 -7.47 6.90 -1.72
N ALA A 90 -7.79 6.98 -0.44
CA ALA A 90 -7.27 8.00 0.46
C ALA A 90 -5.74 7.88 0.65
N VAL A 91 -5.21 6.68 0.88
CA VAL A 91 -3.75 6.43 0.92
C VAL A 91 -3.06 6.88 -0.37
N LEU A 92 -3.64 6.55 -1.52
CA LEU A 92 -3.06 6.92 -2.81
C LEU A 92 -3.11 8.44 -3.04
N SER A 93 -4.20 9.08 -2.64
CA SER A 93 -4.43 10.52 -2.81
C SER A 93 -3.57 11.35 -1.88
N ALA A 94 -3.29 10.87 -0.66
CA ALA A 94 -2.44 11.53 0.32
C ALA A 94 -1.02 11.77 -0.21
N TRP A 95 -0.53 10.96 -1.14
CA TRP A 95 0.80 11.11 -1.74
C TRP A 95 0.88 12.22 -2.82
N LEU A 96 -0.25 12.59 -3.45
CA LEU A 96 -0.24 13.53 -4.57
C LEU A 96 0.35 14.91 -4.21
N PRO A 97 0.02 15.52 -3.06
CA PRO A 97 0.64 16.78 -2.65
C PRO A 97 2.16 16.68 -2.46
N VAL A 98 2.65 15.55 -1.94
CA VAL A 98 4.10 15.30 -1.77
C VAL A 98 4.80 15.30 -3.12
N GLU A 99 4.22 14.62 -4.12
CA GLU A 99 4.77 14.55 -5.48
C GLU A 99 4.76 15.91 -6.19
N ALA A 100 3.73 16.72 -5.94
CA ALA A 100 3.64 18.08 -6.47
C ALA A 100 4.74 18.99 -5.90
N GLU A 101 4.93 19.00 -4.58
CA GLU A 101 6.01 19.79 -3.94
C GLU A 101 7.40 19.28 -4.33
N LEU A 102 7.59 17.96 -4.40
CA LEU A 102 8.84 17.36 -4.88
C LEU A 102 9.16 17.81 -6.31
N SER A 103 8.14 17.88 -7.17
CA SER A 103 8.32 18.34 -8.56
C SER A 103 8.69 19.82 -8.61
N GLN A 104 8.09 20.68 -7.76
CA GLN A 104 8.49 22.09 -7.68
C GLN A 104 9.95 22.26 -7.25
N VAL A 105 10.38 21.52 -6.23
CA VAL A 105 11.78 21.54 -5.76
C VAL A 105 12.73 21.08 -6.87
N ALA A 106 12.36 20.02 -7.60
CA ALA A 106 13.14 19.50 -8.72
C ALA A 106 13.23 20.52 -9.87
N ASP A 107 12.12 21.16 -10.24
CA ASP A 107 12.07 22.13 -11.33
C ASP A 107 12.96 23.36 -11.03
N LYS A 108 12.98 23.86 -9.79
CA LYS A 108 13.90 24.94 -9.37
C LYS A 108 15.37 24.58 -9.47
N ARG A 109 15.70 23.28 -9.47
CA ARG A 109 17.06 22.75 -9.58
C ARG A 109 17.43 22.32 -11.00
N ASN A 110 16.61 22.68 -11.99
CA ASN A 110 16.77 22.28 -13.40
C ASN A 110 16.79 20.75 -13.60
N VAL A 111 16.20 20.01 -12.66
CA VAL A 111 16.02 18.56 -12.78
C VAL A 111 14.92 18.31 -13.83
N PRO A 112 15.18 17.53 -14.90
CA PRO A 112 14.23 17.37 -16.00
C PRO A 112 12.82 16.94 -15.55
N SER A 113 11.80 17.71 -15.90
CA SER A 113 10.41 17.48 -15.44
C SER A 113 9.81 16.17 -15.95
N ARG A 114 10.33 15.60 -17.05
CA ARG A 114 9.92 14.30 -17.63
C ARG A 114 10.38 13.09 -16.81
N MET A 115 11.24 13.28 -15.82
CA MET A 115 11.71 12.16 -15.00
C MET A 115 10.63 11.66 -14.04
N PRO A 116 10.58 10.34 -13.79
CA PRO A 116 9.66 9.80 -12.80
C PRO A 116 10.02 10.33 -11.41
N PRO A 117 9.05 10.43 -10.47
CA PRO A 117 9.26 11.02 -9.14
C PRO A 117 10.44 10.41 -8.37
N MET A 118 10.69 9.10 -8.52
CA MET A 118 11.83 8.44 -7.88
C MET A 118 13.18 8.80 -8.49
N ALA A 119 13.23 9.03 -9.80
CA ALA A 119 14.45 9.52 -10.42
C ALA A 119 14.73 10.94 -9.94
N LYS A 120 13.70 11.81 -9.86
CA LYS A 120 13.84 13.17 -9.29
C LYS A 120 14.34 13.12 -7.85
N LEU A 121 13.73 12.30 -6.99
CA LEU A 121 14.12 12.16 -5.59
C LEU A 121 15.58 11.67 -5.45
N ARG A 122 16.00 10.71 -6.28
CA ARG A 122 17.37 10.21 -6.30
C ARG A 122 18.36 11.27 -6.76
N GLU A 123 18.02 12.02 -7.81
CA GLU A 123 18.83 13.13 -8.31
C GLU A 123 19.04 14.19 -7.22
N LEU A 124 17.96 14.62 -6.57
CA LEU A 124 17.99 15.62 -5.50
C LEU A 124 18.87 15.19 -4.31
N HIS A 125 18.89 13.89 -4.00
CA HIS A 125 19.78 13.35 -2.98
C HIS A 125 21.24 13.27 -3.47
N GLN A 126 21.48 12.86 -4.72
CA GLN A 126 22.83 12.79 -5.30
C GLN A 126 23.50 14.17 -5.37
N GLU A 127 22.73 15.19 -5.71
CA GLU A 127 23.15 16.60 -5.72
C GLU A 127 23.18 17.24 -4.32
N ARG A 128 22.91 16.45 -3.26
CA ARG A 128 22.91 16.88 -1.85
C ARG A 128 21.94 18.02 -1.52
N PHE A 129 20.88 18.19 -2.31
CA PHE A 129 19.80 19.12 -1.99
C PHE A 129 18.86 18.59 -0.91
N ILE A 130 18.78 17.27 -0.80
CA ILE A 130 18.04 16.54 0.22
C ILE A 130 19.03 15.63 0.95
N ASP A 131 18.98 15.62 2.27
CA ASP A 131 19.82 14.75 3.09
C ASP A 131 19.34 13.29 3.07
N LEU A 132 20.20 12.39 3.55
CA LEU A 132 19.88 10.96 3.56
C LEU A 132 18.63 10.64 4.40
N ALA A 133 18.43 11.35 5.51
CA ALA A 133 17.28 11.15 6.37
C ALA A 133 15.97 11.49 5.66
N THR A 134 15.88 12.65 5.00
CA THR A 134 14.69 13.03 4.24
C THR A 134 14.45 12.11 3.04
N TYR A 135 15.52 11.72 2.34
CA TYR A 135 15.43 10.75 1.24
C TYR A 135 14.79 9.43 1.70
N GLN A 136 15.27 8.86 2.80
CA GLN A 136 14.75 7.60 3.35
C GLN A 136 13.28 7.70 3.76
N LYS A 137 12.89 8.81 4.41
CA LYS A 137 11.49 9.06 4.81
C LYS A 137 10.56 9.10 3.59
N LEU A 138 10.93 9.84 2.54
CA LEU A 138 10.15 9.96 1.31
C LEU A 138 10.04 8.64 0.53
N VAL A 139 11.13 7.85 0.48
CA VAL A 139 11.11 6.51 -0.13
C VAL A 139 10.14 5.60 0.63
N ARG A 140 10.15 5.63 1.96
CA ARG A 140 9.28 4.77 2.78
C ARG A 140 7.80 5.10 2.60
N LEU A 141 7.44 6.38 2.49
CA LEU A 141 6.06 6.79 2.18
C LEU A 141 5.60 6.31 0.80
N ARG A 142 6.49 6.39 -0.20
CA ARG A 142 6.19 5.79 -1.51
C ARG A 142 5.99 4.28 -1.41
N ASP A 143 6.77 3.58 -0.61
CA ASP A 143 6.62 2.13 -0.45
C ASP A 143 5.29 1.77 0.19
N ILE A 144 4.79 2.56 1.14
CA ILE A 144 3.43 2.43 1.69
C ILE A 144 2.39 2.62 0.59
N ARG A 145 2.48 3.70 -0.21
CA ARG A 145 1.58 3.94 -1.35
C ARG A 145 1.59 2.76 -2.34
N ASN A 146 2.77 2.29 -2.72
CA ASN A 146 2.92 1.19 -3.67
C ASN A 146 2.33 -0.11 -3.11
N THR A 147 2.58 -0.39 -1.83
CA THR A 147 1.98 -1.54 -1.15
C THR A 147 0.46 -1.43 -1.24
N ALA A 148 -0.13 -0.32 -0.78
CA ALA A 148 -1.57 -0.09 -0.80
C ALA A 148 -2.20 -0.16 -2.21
N ALA A 149 -1.49 0.29 -3.25
CA ALA A 149 -1.96 0.21 -4.64
C ALA A 149 -2.18 -1.25 -5.11
N HIS A 150 -1.33 -2.17 -4.65
CA HIS A 150 -1.40 -3.59 -4.97
C HIS A 150 -2.30 -4.38 -4.01
N LEU A 151 -2.78 -3.76 -2.93
CA LEU A 151 -3.68 -4.40 -2.00
C LEU A 151 -5.13 -4.40 -2.50
N PRO A 152 -5.90 -5.46 -2.20
CA PRO A 152 -7.34 -5.43 -2.36
C PRO A 152 -7.94 -4.37 -1.44
N GLU A 153 -9.00 -3.70 -1.91
CA GLU A 153 -9.65 -2.56 -1.24
C GLU A 153 -9.95 -2.81 0.25
N LYS A 154 -10.42 -4.01 0.59
CA LYS A 154 -10.77 -4.42 1.96
C LYS A 154 -9.57 -4.60 2.90
N ALA A 155 -8.35 -4.57 2.39
CA ALA A 155 -7.12 -4.76 3.18
C ALA A 155 -6.49 -3.46 3.66
N VAL A 156 -7.03 -2.29 3.30
CA VAL A 156 -6.57 -1.00 3.82
C VAL A 156 -7.61 -0.49 4.82
N SER A 157 -7.18 -0.17 6.04
CA SER A 157 -8.06 0.37 7.07
C SER A 157 -8.15 1.90 7.01
N PHE A 158 -9.20 2.45 7.60
CA PHE A 158 -9.34 3.90 7.79
C PHE A 158 -8.15 4.48 8.58
N ASP A 159 -7.71 3.78 9.63
CA ASP A 159 -6.58 4.23 10.45
C ASP A 159 -5.27 4.24 9.63
N ASP A 160 -5.04 3.23 8.77
CA ASP A 160 -3.89 3.23 7.85
C ASP A 160 -3.91 4.45 6.93
N ALA A 161 -5.09 4.80 6.40
CA ALA A 161 -5.27 5.97 5.55
C ALA A 161 -5.00 7.28 6.29
N MET A 162 -5.49 7.43 7.52
CA MET A 162 -5.25 8.63 8.33
C MET A 162 -3.78 8.78 8.72
N ASN A 163 -3.15 7.68 9.15
CA ASN A 163 -1.71 7.67 9.45
C ASN A 163 -0.86 8.07 8.24
N MET A 164 -1.20 7.54 7.06
CA MET A 164 -0.54 7.95 5.82
C MET A 164 -0.74 9.43 5.51
N ALA A 165 -1.96 9.95 5.68
CA ALA A 165 -2.27 11.35 5.44
C ALA A 165 -1.44 12.29 6.33
N GLU A 166 -1.32 11.98 7.63
CA GLU A 166 -0.51 12.75 8.57
C GLU A 166 0.97 12.75 8.18
N MET A 167 1.53 11.59 7.82
CA MET A 167 2.94 11.51 7.41
C MET A 167 3.21 12.23 6.08
N CYS A 168 2.27 12.16 5.13
CA CYS A 168 2.37 12.91 3.87
C CYS A 168 2.28 14.42 4.09
N GLN A 169 1.45 14.89 5.03
CA GLN A 169 1.40 16.31 5.38
C GLN A 169 2.70 16.80 5.99
N TRP A 170 3.27 16.02 6.91
CA TRP A 170 4.60 16.31 7.44
C TRP A 170 5.65 16.41 6.30
N ALA A 171 5.60 15.47 5.34
CA ALA A 171 6.52 15.47 4.20
C ALA A 171 6.34 16.69 3.27
N VAL A 172 5.09 17.13 3.05
CA VAL A 172 4.78 18.38 2.33
C VAL A 172 5.36 19.58 3.06
N GLY A 173 5.18 19.67 4.38
CA GLY A 173 5.72 20.75 5.20
C GLY A 173 7.25 20.84 5.08
N LEU A 174 7.92 19.70 5.19
CA LEU A 174 9.37 19.60 5.03
C LEU A 174 9.83 20.05 3.63
N LEU A 175 9.17 19.57 2.57
CA LEU A 175 9.51 19.96 1.20
C LEU A 175 9.30 21.46 0.96
N LYS A 176 8.25 22.06 1.53
CA LYS A 176 8.02 23.52 1.48
C LYS A 176 9.09 24.31 2.21
N GLN A 177 9.50 23.86 3.41
CA GLN A 177 10.59 24.48 4.17
C GLN A 177 11.91 24.41 3.39
N LEU A 178 12.23 23.24 2.82
CA LEU A 178 13.36 23.07 1.93
C LEU A 178 13.27 24.06 0.78
N ASN A 179 12.15 24.09 0.06
CA ASN A 179 11.90 24.99 -1.07
C ASN A 179 12.13 26.48 -0.71
N ALA A 180 11.59 26.93 0.43
CA ALA A 180 11.75 28.30 0.92
C ALA A 180 13.23 28.63 1.27
N SER A 181 13.95 27.68 1.88
CA SER A 181 15.38 27.85 2.20
C SER A 181 16.25 27.97 0.94
N LEU A 182 15.82 27.39 -0.19
CA LEU A 182 16.52 27.52 -1.47
C LEU A 182 16.35 28.92 -2.05
N ASP A 183 15.15 29.51 -1.92
CA ASP A 183 14.87 30.86 -2.42
C ASP A 183 15.71 31.92 -1.68
N THR A 184 15.93 31.73 -0.38
CA THR A 184 16.74 32.66 0.43
C THR A 184 18.24 32.62 0.07
N LYS A 185 18.76 31.51 -0.46
CA LYS A 185 20.18 31.36 -0.84
C LYS A 185 20.51 31.88 -2.25
N LEU A 186 19.49 32.20 -3.05
CA LEU A 186 19.63 32.71 -4.42
C LEU A 186 19.52 34.24 -4.51
N THR A 187 19.28 34.91 -3.38
CA THR A 187 19.26 36.38 -3.25
C THR A 187 20.55 36.86 -2.60
#